data_AF-A0A1W2TRF6-F1
#
_entry.id   AF-A0A1W2TRF6-F1
#
_cell.length_a   1.000
_cell.length_b   1.000
_cell.length_c   1.000
_cell.angle_alpha   90.00
_cell.angle_beta   90.00
_cell.angle_gamma   90.00
#
_symmetry.space_group_name_H-M   'P 1'
#
loop_
_entity.id
_entity.type
_entity.pdbx_description
1 polymer ?
#
loop_
_entity_poly.entity_id
_entity_poly.type
_entity_poly.pdbx_seq_one_letter_code
_entity_poly.pdbx_strand_id
1 'polypeptide(L)'
;MEEADSAVFGPASPLPGPESEVAPGSSASNTKPAPITTHHPGFSHVVLNPRRIYIQKKGPIVPSAFAHFGTEKPQGGYKSLERLGGASIWVEKDSTELKRIAAEYTLMRRLDLSEEDFASLAKEIFLLRAWRSEEASVGRQWRADRMLRLACPPDEENWLPPPILDRDAAAAANDDDDDWSWDVRPDCAYWLSLAGFNPDYLFQVEACTFVRRTATCPYLTVEFERDGQSEDVAVNRVAAAGSLALYGRWRLHSEARAAAPAPPADDLPNVRHYALTCAGSRFTLWVLRPTARGGRWDGCTVTKLARADCADACQAARLADWINEIHRWGLSEHGPSCGRDIEAILGASGVRISDVYS
;
A
#
# COMPACT_ATOMS: atom_id res chain seq x y z
N MET A 1 59.02 -4.50 -29.04
CA MET A 1 59.93 -3.76 -29.92
C MET A 1 59.14 -3.45 -31.17
N GLU A 2 58.36 -2.37 -31.11
CA GLU A 2 57.84 -1.61 -32.24
C GLU A 2 57.27 -0.33 -31.63
N GLU A 3 57.87 0.79 -32.04
CA GLU A 3 57.59 2.17 -31.67
C GLU A 3 56.49 2.77 -32.58
N ALA A 4 56.13 4.03 -32.26
CA ALA A 4 55.34 5.02 -33.02
C ALA A 4 53.87 5.13 -32.59
N ASP A 5 53.28 6.31 -32.38
CA ASP A 5 53.74 7.68 -32.57
C ASP A 5 52.88 8.61 -31.70
N SER A 6 53.51 9.54 -30.98
CA SER A 6 52.83 10.55 -30.17
C SER A 6 52.61 11.82 -30.97
N ALA A 7 51.35 12.14 -31.27
CA ALA A 7 50.97 13.44 -31.82
C ALA A 7 50.57 14.41 -30.69
N VAL A 8 51.39 15.45 -30.52
CA VAL A 8 51.20 16.59 -29.62
C VAL A 8 50.26 17.60 -30.30
N PHE A 9 49.09 17.87 -29.71
CA PHE A 9 48.23 19.00 -30.07
C PHE A 9 48.45 20.15 -29.07
N GLY A 10 48.94 21.29 -29.57
CA GLY A 10 49.07 22.53 -28.80
C GLY A 10 47.74 23.28 -28.67
N PRO A 11 47.51 24.06 -27.59
CA PRO A 11 46.29 24.82 -27.43
C PRO A 11 46.36 26.16 -28.18
N ALA A 12 45.35 26.42 -29.02
CA ALA A 12 45.12 27.73 -29.63
C ALA A 12 44.44 28.66 -28.60
N SER A 13 45.00 29.86 -28.44
CA SER A 13 44.43 30.93 -27.59
C SER A 13 43.20 31.55 -28.27
N PRO A 14 42.08 31.80 -27.55
CA PRO A 14 40.96 32.56 -28.08
C PRO A 14 41.18 34.07 -27.91
N LEU A 15 40.82 34.83 -28.95
CA LEU A 15 40.77 36.28 -28.99
C LEU A 15 39.63 36.83 -28.10
N PRO A 16 39.80 38.00 -27.47
CA PRO A 16 38.74 38.66 -26.71
C PRO A 16 37.71 39.31 -27.66
N GLY A 17 36.45 38.92 -27.51
CA GLY A 17 35.30 39.56 -28.16
C GLY A 17 34.82 40.81 -27.40
N PRO A 18 34.08 41.71 -28.07
CA PRO A 18 33.71 43.01 -27.54
C PRO A 18 32.68 42.95 -26.40
N GLU A 19 32.89 43.81 -25.41
CA GLU A 19 32.00 44.07 -24.28
C GLU A 19 30.61 44.49 -24.78
N SER A 20 29.59 43.71 -24.40
CA SER A 20 28.19 44.00 -24.67
C SER A 20 27.55 44.59 -23.41
N GLU A 21 27.06 45.83 -23.53
CA GLU A 21 26.36 46.57 -22.49
C GLU A 21 25.12 45.80 -22.00
N VAL A 22 25.13 45.45 -20.71
CA VAL A 22 24.01 44.78 -20.03
C VAL A 22 23.00 45.83 -19.57
N ALA A 23 21.83 45.84 -20.21
CA ALA A 23 20.66 46.54 -19.71
C ALA A 23 20.01 45.74 -18.54
N PRO A 24 19.63 46.39 -17.41
CA PRO A 24 19.01 45.70 -16.28
C PRO A 24 17.51 45.53 -16.53
N GLY A 25 17.15 44.54 -17.33
CA GLY A 25 15.78 44.03 -17.44
C GLY A 25 15.56 42.90 -16.46
N SER A 26 15.14 43.19 -15.23
CA SER A 26 14.70 42.18 -14.27
C SER A 26 13.35 41.62 -14.72
N SER A 27 13.40 40.63 -15.61
CA SER A 27 12.25 39.83 -16.00
C SER A 27 11.89 38.92 -14.82
N ALA A 28 10.83 39.27 -14.09
CA ALA A 28 10.20 38.38 -13.11
C ALA A 28 9.73 37.12 -13.84
N SER A 29 10.52 36.05 -13.72
CA SER A 29 10.17 34.72 -14.22
C SER A 29 8.95 34.23 -13.45
N ASN A 30 7.77 34.26 -14.08
CA ASN A 30 6.56 33.55 -13.66
C ASN A 30 6.82 32.04 -13.77
N THR A 31 7.64 31.51 -12.87
CA THR A 31 7.89 30.08 -12.73
C THR A 31 6.72 29.52 -11.97
N LYS A 32 5.87 28.73 -12.63
CA LYS A 32 4.80 28.00 -11.93
C LYS A 32 5.40 27.17 -10.80
N PRO A 33 4.78 27.12 -9.61
CA PRO A 33 5.23 26.25 -8.53
C PRO A 33 5.28 24.80 -9.03
N ALA A 34 6.29 24.07 -8.56
CA ALA A 34 6.43 22.66 -8.89
C ALA A 34 5.31 21.86 -8.19
N PRO A 35 4.72 20.85 -8.86
CA PRO A 35 3.65 20.06 -8.27
C PRO A 35 4.10 19.41 -6.97
N ILE A 36 3.19 19.33 -6.00
CA ILE A 36 3.46 18.69 -4.72
C ILE A 36 3.75 17.20 -4.99
N THR A 37 4.77 16.66 -4.33
CA THR A 37 5.08 15.22 -4.39
C THR A 37 5.28 14.66 -2.99
N THR A 38 5.34 13.33 -2.85
CA THR A 38 5.69 12.68 -1.58
C THR A 38 7.09 13.03 -1.05
N HIS A 39 7.92 13.68 -1.88
CA HIS A 39 9.22 14.25 -1.51
C HIS A 39 9.11 15.63 -0.86
N HIS A 40 7.95 16.26 -0.93
CA HIS A 40 7.76 17.59 -0.36
C HIS A 40 7.99 17.53 1.15
N PRO A 41 8.88 18.35 1.74
CA PRO A 41 9.21 18.29 3.16
C PRO A 41 7.99 18.57 4.06
N GLY A 42 7.01 19.32 3.54
CA GLY A 42 5.72 19.57 4.17
C GLY A 42 4.59 18.61 3.73
N PHE A 43 4.88 17.48 3.07
CA PHE A 43 3.83 16.61 2.50
C PHE A 43 2.75 16.23 3.52
N SER A 44 3.15 15.86 4.74
CA SER A 44 2.18 15.55 5.80
C SER A 44 1.32 16.76 6.16
N HIS A 45 1.90 17.96 6.22
CA HIS A 45 1.17 19.18 6.55
C HIS A 45 0.21 19.62 5.44
N VAL A 46 0.62 19.47 4.17
CA VAL A 46 -0.12 19.99 3.01
C VAL A 46 -1.14 18.97 2.48
N VAL A 47 -0.84 17.67 2.53
CA VAL A 47 -1.68 16.64 1.92
C VAL A 47 -2.43 15.81 2.96
N LEU A 48 -1.72 15.32 3.98
CA LEU A 48 -2.27 14.35 4.94
C LEU A 48 -3.10 15.00 6.07
N ASN A 49 -2.56 16.02 6.73
CA ASN A 49 -3.18 16.69 7.88
C ASN A 49 -4.52 17.35 7.56
N PRO A 50 -4.73 18.02 6.40
CA PRO A 50 -6.03 18.59 6.07
C PRO A 50 -7.13 17.54 5.91
N ARG A 51 -6.74 16.28 5.68
CA ARG A 51 -7.61 15.09 5.61
C ARG A 51 -7.65 14.30 6.92
N ARG A 52 -7.03 14.84 7.98
CA ARG A 52 -6.86 14.22 9.30
C ARG A 52 -6.22 12.83 9.23
N ILE A 53 -5.24 12.66 8.34
CA ILE A 53 -4.44 11.45 8.24
C ILE A 53 -3.17 11.65 9.08
N TYR A 54 -3.10 11.01 10.24
CA TYR A 54 -2.02 11.24 11.19
C TYR A 54 -1.09 10.04 11.33
N ILE A 55 0.21 10.26 11.07
CA ILE A 55 1.24 9.23 11.22
C ILE A 55 1.75 9.20 12.66
N GLN A 56 1.49 8.10 13.36
CA GLN A 56 1.97 7.85 14.71
C GLN A 56 3.24 7.00 14.65
N LYS A 57 4.41 7.67 14.60
CA LYS A 57 5.73 7.02 14.58
C LYS A 57 6.01 6.21 15.86
N LYS A 58 5.37 6.56 16.98
CA LYS A 58 5.39 5.83 18.24
C LYS A 58 4.05 5.10 18.40
N GLY A 59 4.04 3.81 18.10
CA GLY A 59 2.87 2.95 18.29
C GLY A 59 2.96 2.13 19.58
N PRO A 60 1.89 1.38 19.90
CA PRO A 60 1.93 0.42 21.00
C PRO A 60 2.99 -0.64 20.75
N ILE A 61 3.54 -1.20 21.83
CA ILE A 61 4.43 -2.35 21.73
C ILE A 61 3.56 -3.56 21.40
N VAL A 62 3.68 -4.06 20.17
CA VAL A 62 2.99 -5.26 19.72
C VAL A 62 3.98 -6.43 19.76
N PRO A 63 3.80 -7.41 20.68
CA PRO A 63 4.81 -8.46 20.90
C PRO A 63 5.03 -9.36 19.68
N SER A 64 3.97 -9.65 18.93
CA SER A 64 3.98 -10.53 17.75
C SER A 64 2.78 -10.24 16.85
N ALA A 65 2.85 -10.75 15.61
CA ALA A 65 1.70 -10.72 14.69
C ALA A 65 0.48 -11.43 15.32
N PHE A 66 0.70 -12.63 15.88
CA PHE A 66 -0.34 -13.42 16.54
C PHE A 66 -1.07 -12.65 17.65
N ALA A 67 -0.35 -11.91 18.49
CA ALA A 67 -0.95 -11.07 19.53
C ALA A 67 -1.78 -9.93 18.96
N HIS A 68 -1.37 -9.33 17.83
CA HIS A 68 -2.12 -8.26 17.16
C HIS A 68 -3.44 -8.76 16.57
N PHE A 69 -3.43 -9.95 16.00
CA PHE A 69 -4.60 -10.55 15.35
C PHE A 69 -5.46 -11.39 16.29
N GLY A 70 -5.00 -11.65 17.52
CA GLY A 70 -5.70 -12.51 18.47
C GLY A 70 -5.72 -13.98 18.04
N THR A 71 -4.65 -14.43 17.40
CA THR A 71 -4.54 -15.77 16.79
C THR A 71 -3.39 -16.56 17.42
N GLU A 72 -3.34 -17.85 17.08
CA GLU A 72 -2.18 -18.71 17.35
C GLU A 72 -1.50 -19.11 16.04
N LYS A 73 -0.20 -19.41 16.13
CA LYS A 73 0.58 -19.93 15.00
C LYS A 73 0.03 -21.29 14.59
N PRO A 74 -0.41 -21.47 13.33
CA PRO A 74 -1.00 -22.74 12.92
C PRO A 74 0.06 -23.85 12.89
N GLN A 75 -0.19 -24.93 13.63
CA GLN A 75 0.75 -26.07 13.74
C GLN A 75 0.94 -26.81 12.40
N GLY A 76 -0.11 -26.88 11.58
CA GLY A 76 -0.09 -27.51 10.26
C GLY A 76 0.21 -26.57 9.09
N GLY A 77 0.70 -25.35 9.36
CA GLY A 77 0.85 -24.29 8.36
C GLY A 77 -0.47 -23.57 8.03
N TYR A 78 -0.40 -22.49 7.26
CA TYR A 78 -1.58 -21.66 6.98
C TYR A 78 -2.56 -22.32 6.01
N LYS A 79 -2.07 -23.22 5.14
CA LYS A 79 -2.90 -23.97 4.19
C LYS A 79 -3.86 -24.95 4.87
N SER A 80 -3.58 -25.37 6.11
CA SER A 80 -4.45 -26.29 6.84
C SER A 80 -5.64 -25.59 7.52
N LEU A 81 -5.63 -24.27 7.57
CA LEU A 81 -6.74 -23.49 8.11
C LEU A 81 -7.95 -23.55 7.16
N GLU A 82 -9.15 -23.62 7.74
CA GLU A 82 -10.40 -23.66 6.98
C GLU A 82 -10.48 -22.47 6.01
N ARG A 83 -10.91 -22.71 4.77
CA ARG A 83 -11.09 -21.70 3.71
C ARG A 83 -9.80 -21.02 3.21
N LEU A 84 -8.63 -21.42 3.70
CA LEU A 84 -7.33 -20.87 3.29
C LEU A 84 -6.49 -21.83 2.45
N GLY A 85 -6.96 -23.07 2.25
CA GLY A 85 -6.23 -24.10 1.49
C GLY A 85 -5.97 -23.77 0.03
N GLY A 86 -6.82 -22.95 -0.60
CA GLY A 86 -6.63 -22.48 -1.98
C GLY A 86 -5.58 -21.37 -2.15
N ALA A 87 -5.09 -20.77 -1.06
CA ALA A 87 -4.13 -19.68 -1.13
C ALA A 87 -2.68 -20.21 -1.22
N SER A 88 -1.91 -19.67 -2.16
CA SER A 88 -0.49 -20.02 -2.41
C SER A 88 0.48 -18.88 -2.10
N ILE A 89 0.07 -17.94 -1.25
CA ILE A 89 0.81 -16.71 -0.89
C ILE A 89 1.58 -16.82 0.43
N TRP A 90 1.61 -18.00 1.05
CA TRP A 90 2.15 -18.20 2.39
C TRP A 90 3.68 -18.25 2.39
N VAL A 91 4.31 -17.46 3.27
CA VAL A 91 5.75 -17.46 3.52
C VAL A 91 6.08 -18.58 4.51
N GLU A 92 6.25 -19.79 4.00
CA GLU A 92 6.64 -20.98 4.77
C GLU A 92 8.15 -21.17 4.62
N LYS A 93 8.93 -20.68 5.59
CA LYS A 93 10.40 -20.77 5.59
C LYS A 93 10.91 -21.49 6.83
N ASP A 94 11.78 -22.46 6.63
CA ASP A 94 12.43 -23.15 7.73
C ASP A 94 13.60 -22.33 8.32
N SER A 95 14.14 -22.79 9.45
CA SER A 95 15.24 -22.08 10.13
C SER A 95 16.53 -21.98 9.30
N THR A 96 16.76 -22.91 8.38
CA THR A 96 17.93 -22.91 7.48
C THR A 96 17.74 -21.91 6.36
N GLU A 97 16.56 -21.88 5.74
CA GLU A 97 16.17 -20.87 4.76
C GLU A 97 16.23 -19.46 5.35
N LEU A 98 15.69 -19.25 6.56
CA LEU A 98 15.74 -17.95 7.23
C LEU A 98 17.17 -17.48 7.52
N LYS A 99 18.08 -18.39 7.89
CA LYS A 99 19.51 -18.07 8.03
C LYS A 99 20.15 -17.69 6.70
N ARG A 100 19.78 -18.37 5.60
CA ARG A 100 20.26 -18.01 4.25
C ARG A 100 19.76 -16.64 3.82
N ILE A 101 18.49 -16.36 4.04
CA ILE A 101 17.88 -15.04 3.77
C ILE A 101 18.62 -13.95 4.54
N ALA A 102 18.87 -14.16 5.83
CA ALA A 102 19.59 -13.20 6.67
C ALA A 102 21.04 -12.99 6.22
N ALA A 103 21.72 -14.06 5.83
CA ALA A 103 23.07 -13.99 5.27
C ALA A 103 23.09 -13.20 3.94
N GLU A 104 22.07 -13.39 3.09
CA GLU A 104 21.93 -12.66 1.83
C GLU A 104 21.74 -11.16 2.08
N TYR A 105 20.77 -10.75 2.92
CA TYR A 105 20.60 -9.34 3.29
C TYR A 105 21.86 -8.73 3.93
N THR A 106 22.60 -9.50 4.71
CA THR A 106 23.89 -9.08 5.28
C THR A 106 24.93 -8.85 4.18
N LEU A 107 25.01 -9.74 3.19
CA LEU A 107 25.93 -9.62 2.07
C LEU A 107 25.56 -8.43 1.18
N MET A 108 24.29 -8.26 0.81
CA MET A 108 23.80 -7.13 0.01
C MET A 108 24.16 -5.79 0.66
N ARG A 109 24.02 -5.68 1.98
CA ARG A 109 24.44 -4.48 2.73
C ARG A 109 25.95 -4.25 2.68
N ARG A 110 26.76 -5.31 2.75
CA ARG A 110 28.22 -5.20 2.68
C ARG A 110 28.72 -4.83 1.29
N LEU A 111 27.97 -5.23 0.26
CA LEU A 111 28.25 -4.91 -1.13
C LEU A 111 27.66 -3.57 -1.58
N ASP A 112 26.95 -2.87 -0.69
CA ASP A 112 26.28 -1.59 -0.97
C ASP A 112 25.37 -1.68 -2.21
N LEU A 113 24.57 -2.75 -2.29
CA LEU A 113 23.61 -2.94 -3.38
C LEU A 113 22.48 -1.91 -3.32
N SER A 114 21.82 -1.70 -4.47
CA SER A 114 20.75 -0.72 -4.62
C SER A 114 19.47 -1.11 -3.86
N GLU A 115 18.64 -0.13 -3.52
CA GLU A 115 17.32 -0.39 -2.94
C GLU A 115 16.43 -1.28 -3.84
N GLU A 116 16.62 -1.25 -5.16
CA GLU A 116 15.87 -2.13 -6.07
C GLU A 116 16.32 -3.60 -5.96
N ASP A 117 17.59 -3.87 -5.66
CA ASP A 117 18.07 -5.24 -5.39
C ASP A 117 17.42 -5.78 -4.12
N PHE A 118 17.40 -4.97 -3.04
CA PHE A 118 16.70 -5.31 -1.80
C PHE A 118 15.21 -5.54 -2.03
N ALA A 119 14.57 -4.68 -2.83
CA ALA A 119 13.16 -4.78 -3.17
C ALA A 119 12.85 -6.05 -3.98
N SER A 120 13.72 -6.41 -4.93
CA SER A 120 13.59 -7.61 -5.74
C SER A 120 13.64 -8.87 -4.87
N LEU A 121 14.63 -8.98 -3.99
CA LEU A 121 14.72 -10.11 -3.05
C LEU A 121 13.49 -10.20 -2.13
N ALA A 122 13.02 -9.07 -1.59
CA ALA A 122 11.83 -9.04 -0.75
C ALA A 122 10.57 -9.50 -1.52
N LYS A 123 10.41 -9.07 -2.78
CA LYS A 123 9.28 -9.47 -3.64
C LYS A 123 9.29 -10.96 -3.98
N GLU A 124 10.47 -11.57 -4.06
CA GLU A 124 10.63 -12.99 -4.36
C GLU A 124 10.42 -13.89 -3.14
N ILE A 125 10.84 -13.43 -1.95
CA ILE A 125 10.89 -14.27 -0.76
C ILE A 125 9.68 -14.07 0.15
N PHE A 126 9.29 -12.81 0.36
CA PHE A 126 8.31 -12.45 1.37
C PHE A 126 6.97 -12.06 0.76
N LEU A 127 6.98 -11.34 -0.37
CA LEU A 127 5.75 -10.84 -0.98
C LEU A 127 5.28 -11.79 -2.09
N LEU A 128 5.03 -13.06 -1.76
CA LEU A 128 4.66 -14.08 -2.74
C LEU A 128 3.34 -13.76 -3.46
N ARG A 129 3.18 -14.26 -4.68
CA ARG A 129 1.92 -14.18 -5.44
C ARG A 129 1.38 -15.57 -5.72
N ALA A 130 0.07 -15.70 -5.72
CA ALA A 130 -0.59 -16.85 -6.31
C ALA A 130 -0.48 -16.81 -7.84
N TRP A 131 -0.57 -17.98 -8.46
CA TRP A 131 -0.78 -18.07 -9.91
C TRP A 131 -2.15 -17.49 -10.26
N ARG A 132 -2.20 -16.69 -11.33
CA ARG A 132 -3.47 -16.14 -11.82
C ARG A 132 -4.31 -17.29 -12.36
N SER A 133 -5.57 -17.31 -11.97
CA SER A 133 -6.57 -18.23 -12.52
C SER A 133 -7.86 -17.45 -12.70
N GLU A 134 -8.49 -17.63 -13.87
CA GLU A 134 -9.84 -17.12 -14.16
C GLU A 134 -10.92 -18.05 -13.60
N GLU A 135 -10.54 -19.25 -13.16
CA GLU A 135 -11.48 -20.20 -12.60
C GLU A 135 -12.01 -19.70 -11.26
N ALA A 136 -13.34 -19.62 -11.18
CA ALA A 136 -14.05 -19.35 -9.95
C ALA A 136 -13.56 -20.29 -8.84
N SER A 137 -13.35 -19.77 -7.65
CA SER A 137 -12.83 -20.61 -6.58
C SER A 137 -13.86 -21.65 -6.17
N VAL A 138 -13.47 -22.92 -6.20
CA VAL A 138 -14.24 -24.01 -5.60
C VAL A 138 -14.56 -23.63 -4.14
N GLY A 139 -15.84 -23.59 -3.80
CA GLY A 139 -16.32 -23.20 -2.47
C GLY A 139 -16.16 -21.73 -2.10
N ARG A 140 -16.00 -20.81 -3.07
CA ARG A 140 -15.93 -19.35 -2.85
C ARG A 140 -14.86 -18.94 -1.82
N GLN A 141 -13.71 -19.61 -1.88
CA GLN A 141 -12.58 -19.26 -1.04
C GLN A 141 -11.99 -17.93 -1.51
N TRP A 142 -11.79 -17.01 -0.58
CA TRP A 142 -11.15 -15.73 -0.83
C TRP A 142 -9.70 -15.94 -1.27
N ARG A 143 -9.29 -15.21 -2.31
CA ARG A 143 -7.91 -15.24 -2.85
C ARG A 143 -7.33 -13.84 -2.83
N ALA A 144 -6.00 -13.77 -2.77
CA ALA A 144 -5.27 -12.51 -2.86
C ALA A 144 -4.61 -12.36 -4.22
N ASP A 145 -4.84 -11.23 -4.87
CA ASP A 145 -4.10 -10.82 -6.06
C ASP A 145 -3.00 -9.83 -5.70
N ARG A 146 -1.75 -10.18 -6.03
CA ARG A 146 -0.58 -9.30 -5.89
C ARG A 146 -0.49 -8.36 -7.10
N MET A 147 -0.67 -7.08 -6.85
CA MET A 147 -0.60 -6.01 -7.84
C MET A 147 0.75 -5.28 -7.71
N LEU A 148 1.47 -5.10 -8.81
CA LEU A 148 2.75 -4.39 -8.84
C LEU A 148 2.59 -3.05 -9.55
N ARG A 149 2.92 -1.94 -8.87
CA ARG A 149 2.89 -0.57 -9.43
C ARG A 149 1.61 -0.25 -10.20
N LEU A 150 0.49 -0.75 -9.70
CA LEU A 150 -0.80 -0.61 -10.34
C LEU A 150 -1.27 0.85 -10.24
N ALA A 151 -1.43 1.50 -11.39
CA ALA A 151 -2.03 2.81 -11.48
C ALA A 151 -3.55 2.70 -11.26
N CYS A 152 -4.01 3.33 -10.19
CA CYS A 152 -5.42 3.49 -9.81
C CYS A 152 -5.66 4.96 -9.43
N PRO A 153 -5.58 5.89 -10.40
CA PRO A 153 -5.99 7.26 -10.14
C PRO A 153 -7.44 7.26 -9.67
N PRO A 154 -7.83 8.16 -8.76
CA PRO A 154 -9.21 8.32 -8.39
C PRO A 154 -10.13 8.50 -9.60
N ASP A 155 -11.31 7.88 -9.50
CA ASP A 155 -12.42 8.10 -10.41
C ASP A 155 -13.54 8.89 -9.72
N GLU A 156 -14.60 9.19 -10.45
CA GLU A 156 -15.69 10.04 -9.95
C GLU A 156 -16.64 9.32 -8.98
N GLU A 157 -16.59 7.98 -8.90
CA GLU A 157 -17.65 7.20 -8.28
C GLU A 157 -17.17 6.38 -7.08
N ASN A 158 -16.24 5.45 -7.31
CA ASN A 158 -15.97 4.35 -6.39
C ASN A 158 -14.56 4.37 -5.80
N TRP A 159 -13.66 5.17 -6.36
CA TRP A 159 -12.28 5.32 -5.89
C TRP A 159 -11.93 6.77 -5.60
N LEU A 160 -12.59 7.38 -4.62
CA LEU A 160 -12.39 8.79 -4.27
C LEU A 160 -11.21 9.01 -3.32
N PRO A 161 -10.49 10.14 -3.41
CA PRO A 161 -9.52 10.50 -2.38
C PRO A 161 -10.21 10.79 -1.04
N PRO A 162 -9.53 10.57 0.10
CA PRO A 162 -10.07 11.00 1.39
C PRO A 162 -10.38 12.52 1.37
N PRO A 163 -11.55 12.94 1.89
CA PRO A 163 -11.99 14.33 1.79
C PRO A 163 -11.13 15.25 2.66
N ILE A 164 -11.01 16.51 2.25
CA ILE A 164 -10.45 17.58 3.10
C ILE A 164 -11.46 17.86 4.22
N LEU A 165 -11.03 17.66 5.46
CA LEU A 165 -11.83 17.81 6.69
C LEU A 165 -11.47 19.07 7.47
N ASP A 166 -10.31 19.67 7.18
CA ASP A 166 -9.84 20.93 7.74
C ASP A 166 -9.49 21.87 6.58
N ARG A 167 -10.46 22.70 6.20
CA ARG A 167 -10.34 23.65 5.08
C ARG A 167 -9.39 24.80 5.41
N ASP A 168 -9.30 25.19 6.67
CA ASP A 168 -8.41 26.25 7.10
C ASP A 168 -6.96 25.77 7.01
N ALA A 169 -6.69 24.52 7.44
CA ALA A 169 -5.39 23.89 7.25
C ALA A 169 -5.04 23.69 5.76
N ALA A 170 -6.02 23.35 4.92
CA ALA A 170 -5.82 23.22 3.47
C ALA A 170 -5.47 24.58 2.82
N ALA A 171 -6.25 25.62 3.11
CA ALA A 171 -6.04 26.97 2.57
C ALA A 171 -4.73 27.60 3.08
N ALA A 172 -4.34 27.33 4.33
CA ALA A 172 -3.05 27.78 4.85
C ALA A 172 -1.87 27.02 4.23
N ALA A 173 -2.10 25.82 3.72
CA ALA A 173 -1.07 24.98 3.12
C ALA A 173 -0.90 25.23 1.61
N ASN A 174 -1.96 25.68 0.92
CA ASN A 174 -2.00 25.87 -0.53
C ASN A 174 -2.81 27.12 -0.90
N ASP A 175 -2.20 28.04 -1.66
CA ASP A 175 -2.93 29.12 -2.36
C ASP A 175 -3.57 28.63 -3.68
N ASP A 176 -3.15 27.44 -4.18
CA ASP A 176 -3.71 26.75 -5.36
C ASP A 176 -4.13 25.31 -4.98
N ASP A 177 -5.42 25.01 -5.06
CA ASP A 177 -6.10 23.80 -4.55
C ASP A 177 -5.75 22.49 -5.35
N ASP A 178 -4.96 22.58 -6.41
CA ASP A 178 -4.85 21.54 -7.47
C ASP A 178 -3.54 20.72 -7.48
N ASP A 179 -2.59 20.93 -6.57
CA ASP A 179 -1.21 20.49 -6.84
C ASP A 179 -0.85 19.02 -6.47
N TRP A 180 -1.69 18.29 -5.73
CA TRP A 180 -1.42 16.87 -5.43
C TRP A 180 -2.37 15.91 -6.13
N SER A 181 -1.82 15.13 -7.06
CA SER A 181 -2.54 14.01 -7.68
C SER A 181 -2.55 12.79 -6.75
N TRP A 182 -3.74 12.26 -6.52
CA TRP A 182 -3.95 11.01 -5.80
C TRP A 182 -3.71 9.75 -6.66
N ASP A 183 -3.04 9.86 -7.82
CA ASP A 183 -2.50 8.73 -8.59
C ASP A 183 -1.30 8.09 -7.86
N VAL A 184 -1.60 7.46 -6.73
CA VAL A 184 -0.66 6.68 -5.95
C VAL A 184 -0.41 5.31 -6.60
N ARG A 185 0.84 4.88 -6.65
CA ARG A 185 1.25 3.63 -7.30
C ARG A 185 2.16 2.81 -6.39
N PRO A 186 1.58 2.07 -5.43
CA PRO A 186 2.34 1.18 -4.57
C PRO A 186 3.24 0.25 -5.34
N ASP A 187 4.48 0.07 -4.87
CA ASP A 187 5.40 -0.88 -5.47
C ASP A 187 4.83 -2.30 -5.48
N CYS A 188 4.09 -2.64 -4.41
CA CYS A 188 3.29 -3.84 -4.34
C CYS A 188 2.02 -3.58 -3.50
N ALA A 189 0.90 -4.20 -3.87
CA ALA A 189 -0.32 -4.20 -3.07
C ALA A 189 -1.03 -5.55 -3.18
N TYR A 190 -1.76 -5.94 -2.14
CA TYR A 190 -2.61 -7.13 -2.15
C TYR A 190 -4.07 -6.74 -2.08
N TRP A 191 -4.82 -7.29 -3.03
CA TRP A 191 -6.23 -7.04 -3.27
C TRP A 191 -6.99 -8.35 -3.14
N LEU A 192 -8.29 -8.28 -2.85
CA LEU A 192 -9.17 -9.43 -2.94
C LEU A 192 -9.41 -9.75 -4.41
N SER A 193 -9.21 -11.00 -4.80
CA SER A 193 -9.56 -11.46 -6.13
C SER A 193 -11.08 -11.56 -6.28
N LEU A 194 -11.59 -11.13 -7.43
CA LEU A 194 -12.99 -11.27 -7.81
C LEU A 194 -13.43 -12.74 -7.91
N ALA A 195 -12.49 -13.67 -8.13
CA ALA A 195 -12.77 -15.11 -8.15
C ALA A 195 -13.27 -15.69 -6.80
N GLY A 196 -13.17 -14.91 -5.71
CA GLY A 196 -13.74 -15.27 -4.40
C GLY A 196 -15.23 -14.92 -4.24
N PHE A 197 -15.77 -14.06 -5.10
CA PHE A 197 -17.18 -13.65 -5.05
C PHE A 197 -18.09 -14.65 -5.78
N ASN A 198 -19.41 -14.55 -5.56
CA ASN A 198 -20.36 -15.34 -6.34
C ASN A 198 -20.33 -14.90 -7.82
N PRO A 199 -20.09 -15.82 -8.78
CA PRO A 199 -20.17 -15.50 -10.20
C PRO A 199 -21.51 -14.89 -10.63
N ASP A 200 -22.63 -15.24 -9.97
CA ASP A 200 -23.97 -14.79 -10.36
C ASP A 200 -24.16 -13.27 -10.26
N TYR A 201 -23.45 -12.62 -9.34
CA TYR A 201 -23.52 -11.18 -9.11
C TYR A 201 -22.21 -10.43 -9.40
N LEU A 202 -21.23 -11.11 -10.03
CA LEU A 202 -19.89 -10.56 -10.18
C LEU A 202 -19.87 -9.24 -10.98
N PHE A 203 -20.72 -9.15 -11.99
CA PHE A 203 -20.83 -7.97 -12.85
C PHE A 203 -21.46 -6.76 -12.13
N GLN A 204 -22.12 -6.95 -10.99
CA GLN A 204 -22.67 -5.86 -10.19
C GLN A 204 -21.70 -5.41 -9.08
N VAL A 205 -20.61 -6.14 -8.82
CA VAL A 205 -19.64 -5.75 -7.77
C VAL A 205 -19.03 -4.38 -8.06
N GLU A 206 -18.78 -4.06 -9.33
CA GLU A 206 -18.24 -2.75 -9.74
C GLU A 206 -19.21 -1.58 -9.50
N ALA A 207 -20.50 -1.85 -9.31
CA ALA A 207 -21.48 -0.83 -8.95
C ALA A 207 -21.43 -0.46 -7.45
N CYS A 208 -20.82 -1.30 -6.61
CA CYS A 208 -20.78 -1.09 -5.15
C CYS A 208 -19.39 -0.65 -4.65
N THR A 209 -18.33 -1.00 -5.38
CA THR A 209 -16.95 -0.76 -4.96
C THR A 209 -16.03 -0.63 -6.15
N PHE A 210 -14.85 -0.05 -5.93
CA PHE A 210 -13.84 0.04 -6.97
C PHE A 210 -13.31 -1.34 -7.34
N VAL A 211 -13.37 -1.64 -8.64
CA VAL A 211 -12.82 -2.86 -9.22
C VAL A 211 -11.74 -2.46 -10.23
N ARG A 212 -10.57 -3.09 -10.11
CA ARG A 212 -9.49 -2.93 -11.07
C ARG A 212 -9.09 -4.27 -11.62
N ARG A 213 -9.38 -4.49 -12.90
CA ARG A 213 -9.22 -5.79 -13.58
C ARG A 213 -10.05 -6.85 -12.87
N THR A 214 -9.42 -7.79 -12.17
CA THR A 214 -10.04 -8.91 -11.47
C THR A 214 -9.93 -8.78 -9.95
N ALA A 215 -9.69 -7.58 -9.41
CA ALA A 215 -9.48 -7.42 -7.98
C ALA A 215 -10.14 -6.16 -7.40
N THR A 216 -10.44 -6.21 -6.11
CA THR A 216 -11.09 -5.14 -5.34
C THR A 216 -10.58 -5.08 -3.89
N CYS A 217 -11.01 -4.07 -3.14
CA CYS A 217 -10.83 -3.94 -1.70
C CYS A 217 -9.41 -4.26 -1.19
N PRO A 218 -8.39 -3.46 -1.57
CA PRO A 218 -7.01 -3.67 -1.14
C PRO A 218 -6.88 -3.66 0.38
N TYR A 219 -6.03 -4.57 0.89
CA TYR A 219 -5.89 -4.78 2.33
C TYR A 219 -4.43 -4.70 2.83
N LEU A 220 -3.46 -4.73 1.91
CA LEU A 220 -2.03 -4.51 2.20
C LEU A 220 -1.38 -3.69 1.09
N THR A 221 -0.66 -2.63 1.46
CA THR A 221 0.16 -1.79 0.58
C THR A 221 1.63 -1.89 0.98
N VAL A 222 2.54 -1.97 0.01
CA VAL A 222 3.99 -2.07 0.24
C VAL A 222 4.72 -1.02 -0.59
N GLU A 223 5.62 -0.29 0.05
CA GLU A 223 6.52 0.68 -0.57
C GLU A 223 7.97 0.35 -0.21
N PHE A 224 8.84 0.47 -1.21
CA PHE A 224 10.28 0.42 -1.02
C PHE A 224 10.83 1.84 -1.03
N GLU A 225 11.79 2.10 -0.15
CA GLU A 225 12.66 3.25 -0.28
C GLU A 225 13.35 3.21 -1.64
N ARG A 226 13.67 4.38 -2.20
CA ARG A 226 14.51 4.46 -3.41
C ARG A 226 15.83 5.08 -3.02
N ASP A 227 16.86 4.79 -3.80
CA ASP A 227 18.21 5.30 -3.56
C ASP A 227 18.22 6.82 -3.35
N GLY A 228 18.87 7.26 -2.26
CA GLY A 228 19.00 8.67 -1.90
C GLY A 228 17.74 9.33 -1.35
N GLN A 229 16.67 8.58 -1.09
CA GLN A 229 15.45 9.09 -0.46
C GLN A 229 15.51 8.88 1.05
N SER A 230 14.63 9.51 1.81
CA SER A 230 14.49 9.23 3.24
C SER A 230 13.38 8.20 3.48
N GLU A 231 13.50 7.37 4.52
CA GLU A 231 12.43 6.49 5.02
C GLU A 231 11.06 7.21 5.11
N ASP A 232 11.04 8.49 5.50
CA ASP A 232 9.81 9.29 5.62
C ASP A 232 9.04 9.44 4.29
N VAL A 233 9.72 9.39 3.14
CA VAL A 233 9.06 9.40 1.82
C VAL A 233 8.27 8.11 1.61
N ALA A 234 8.87 6.95 1.93
CA ALA A 234 8.17 5.67 1.84
C ALA A 234 6.97 5.63 2.80
N VAL A 235 7.12 6.18 4.00
CA VAL A 235 6.02 6.32 4.97
C VAL A 235 4.90 7.21 4.43
N ASN A 236 5.24 8.35 3.81
CA ASN A 236 4.26 9.25 3.18
C ASN A 236 3.50 8.56 2.04
N ARG A 237 4.20 7.77 1.21
CA ARG A 237 3.58 7.00 0.12
C ARG A 237 2.61 5.95 0.64
N VAL A 238 2.99 5.14 1.64
CA VAL A 238 2.05 4.17 2.23
C VAL A 238 0.90 4.83 2.97
N ALA A 239 1.12 6.00 3.60
CA ALA A 239 0.04 6.75 4.24
C ALA A 239 -0.98 7.25 3.21
N ALA A 240 -0.51 7.83 2.10
CA ALA A 240 -1.37 8.26 1.00
C ALA A 240 -2.11 7.07 0.37
N ALA A 241 -1.39 6.04 -0.08
CA ALA A 241 -2.01 4.90 -0.74
C ALA A 241 -2.91 4.07 0.18
N GLY A 242 -2.47 3.81 1.41
CA GLY A 242 -3.26 3.10 2.40
C GLY A 242 -4.50 3.87 2.84
N SER A 243 -4.43 5.21 2.95
CA SER A 243 -5.60 6.01 3.33
C SER A 243 -6.64 6.08 2.21
N LEU A 244 -6.21 6.12 0.94
CA LEU A 244 -7.10 5.99 -0.22
C LEU A 244 -7.84 4.64 -0.19
N ALA A 245 -7.10 3.55 -0.03
CA ALA A 245 -7.66 2.21 0.11
C ALA A 245 -8.64 2.08 1.30
N LEU A 246 -8.24 2.60 2.46
CA LEU A 246 -9.05 2.56 3.67
C LEU A 246 -10.33 3.38 3.53
N TYR A 247 -10.27 4.55 2.89
CA TYR A 247 -11.44 5.38 2.66
C TYR A 247 -12.44 4.71 1.71
N GLY A 248 -11.97 4.07 0.64
CA GLY A 248 -12.81 3.23 -0.22
C GLY A 248 -13.51 2.13 0.57
N ARG A 249 -12.77 1.40 1.42
CA ARG A 249 -13.34 0.39 2.31
C ARG A 249 -14.36 0.98 3.30
N TRP A 250 -14.09 2.15 3.88
CA TRP A 250 -15.01 2.84 4.79
C TRP A 250 -16.31 3.25 4.10
N ARG A 251 -16.24 3.76 2.87
CA ARG A 251 -17.42 4.14 2.07
C ARG A 251 -18.30 2.93 1.81
N LEU A 252 -17.71 1.83 1.33
CA LEU A 252 -18.42 0.57 1.13
C LEU A 252 -19.14 0.12 2.42
N HIS A 253 -18.46 0.19 3.56
CA HIS A 253 -19.07 -0.15 4.86
C HIS A 253 -20.23 0.78 5.24
N SER A 254 -20.04 2.09 5.05
CA SER A 254 -21.04 3.10 5.41
C SER A 254 -22.30 2.96 4.56
N GLU A 255 -22.15 2.69 3.27
CA GLU A 255 -23.25 2.48 2.33
C GLU A 255 -24.00 1.19 2.63
N ALA A 256 -23.29 0.09 2.89
CA ALA A 256 -23.90 -1.17 3.31
C ALA A 256 -24.74 -1.01 4.58
N ARG A 257 -24.25 -0.24 5.57
CA ARG A 257 -25.00 0.06 6.79
C ARG A 257 -26.24 0.93 6.54
N ALA A 258 -26.19 1.83 5.56
CA ALA A 258 -27.35 2.63 5.18
C ALA A 258 -28.39 1.81 4.40
N ALA A 259 -27.94 0.81 3.64
CA ALA A 259 -28.77 -0.10 2.86
C ALA A 259 -29.46 -1.19 3.71
N ALA A 260 -28.84 -1.60 4.83
CA ALA A 260 -29.34 -2.70 5.65
C ALA A 260 -30.52 -2.28 6.56
N PRO A 261 -31.65 -3.02 6.56
CA PRO A 261 -32.80 -2.73 7.42
C PRO A 261 -32.53 -2.93 8.92
N ALA A 262 -31.52 -3.75 9.26
CA ALA A 262 -30.95 -3.86 10.59
C ALA A 262 -29.43 -3.70 10.47
N PRO A 263 -28.79 -2.89 11.33
CA PRO A 263 -27.34 -2.72 11.27
C PRO A 263 -26.68 -4.08 11.51
N PRO A 264 -25.77 -4.54 10.63
CA PRO A 264 -24.98 -5.74 10.89
C PRO A 264 -24.22 -5.56 12.21
N ALA A 265 -23.76 -6.69 12.79
CA ALA A 265 -22.83 -6.65 13.90
C ALA A 265 -21.66 -5.70 13.58
N ASP A 266 -21.17 -4.97 14.58
CA ASP A 266 -20.17 -3.92 14.36
C ASP A 266 -18.88 -4.50 13.78
N ASP A 267 -18.74 -4.39 12.46
CA ASP A 267 -17.62 -4.94 11.68
C ASP A 267 -16.51 -3.90 11.46
N LEU A 268 -16.62 -2.77 12.18
CA LEU A 268 -15.63 -1.69 12.15
C LEU A 268 -14.18 -2.15 12.44
N PRO A 269 -13.93 -3.15 13.32
CA PRO A 269 -12.58 -3.69 13.51
C PRO A 269 -11.91 -4.26 12.24
N ASN A 270 -12.72 -4.62 11.24
CA ASN A 270 -12.29 -5.12 9.93
C ASN A 270 -12.20 -4.02 8.86
N VAL A 271 -12.67 -2.80 9.16
CA VAL A 271 -12.40 -1.60 8.35
C VAL A 271 -11.01 -1.07 8.74
N ARG A 272 -9.97 -1.73 8.24
CA ARG A 272 -8.57 -1.33 8.43
C ARG A 272 -7.73 -1.69 7.20
N HIS A 273 -6.54 -1.12 7.11
CA HIS A 273 -5.61 -1.41 6.02
C HIS A 273 -4.21 -1.57 6.58
N TYR A 274 -3.44 -2.54 6.08
CA TYR A 274 -2.05 -2.73 6.51
C TYR A 274 -1.10 -2.10 5.51
N ALA A 275 0.04 -1.63 6.00
CA ALA A 275 1.10 -1.15 5.15
C ALA A 275 2.47 -1.65 5.61
N LEU A 276 3.37 -1.81 4.64
CA LEU A 276 4.75 -2.22 4.83
C LEU A 276 5.66 -1.24 4.11
N THR A 277 6.66 -0.72 4.81
CA THR A 277 7.75 0.05 4.20
C THR A 277 9.05 -0.70 4.35
N CYS A 278 9.83 -0.82 3.28
CA CYS A 278 11.13 -1.48 3.26
C CYS A 278 12.23 -0.47 2.91
N ALA A 279 13.36 -0.53 3.61
CA ALA A 279 14.53 0.34 3.47
C ALA A 279 15.80 -0.51 3.64
N GLY A 280 16.38 -0.95 2.54
CA GLY A 280 17.40 -1.97 2.47
C GLY A 280 16.91 -3.27 3.10
N SER A 281 17.62 -3.74 4.14
CA SER A 281 17.20 -4.92 4.92
C SER A 281 16.16 -4.61 6.00
N ARG A 282 15.85 -3.34 6.27
CA ARG A 282 14.95 -2.94 7.36
C ARG A 282 13.52 -2.84 6.86
N PHE A 283 12.56 -3.27 7.67
CA PHE A 283 11.15 -3.12 7.38
C PHE A 283 10.39 -2.48 8.55
N THR A 284 9.29 -1.81 8.24
CA THR A 284 8.33 -1.29 9.22
C THR A 284 6.90 -1.65 8.82
N LEU A 285 6.17 -2.27 9.75
CA LEU A 285 4.76 -2.58 9.59
C LEU A 285 3.91 -1.45 10.19
N TRP A 286 2.84 -1.13 9.49
CA TRP A 286 1.88 -0.11 9.84
C TRP A 286 0.46 -0.66 9.74
N VAL A 287 -0.45 -0.11 10.54
CA VAL A 287 -1.89 -0.29 10.36
C VAL A 287 -2.56 1.06 10.29
N LEU A 288 -3.48 1.18 9.34
CA LEU A 288 -4.34 2.33 9.17
C LEU A 288 -5.72 1.98 9.70
N ARG A 289 -6.27 2.82 10.57
CA ARG A 289 -7.62 2.68 11.10
C ARG A 289 -8.41 3.97 10.94
N PRO A 290 -9.69 3.88 10.55
CA PRO A 290 -10.52 5.06 10.37
C PRO A 290 -10.73 5.72 11.73
N THR A 291 -10.72 7.04 11.74
CA THR A 291 -11.31 7.82 12.83
C THR A 291 -12.73 8.17 12.42
N ALA A 292 -13.67 7.99 13.35
CA ALA A 292 -15.08 8.25 13.09
C ALA A 292 -15.62 9.24 14.12
N ARG A 293 -16.32 10.27 13.65
CA ARG A 293 -17.00 11.25 14.49
C ARG A 293 -18.48 11.29 14.12
N GLY A 294 -19.34 10.86 15.04
CA GLY A 294 -20.78 10.77 14.78
C GLY A 294 -21.14 9.81 13.64
N GLY A 295 -20.40 8.69 13.52
CA GLY A 295 -20.62 7.69 12.46
C GLY A 295 -20.17 8.12 11.06
N ARG A 296 -19.51 9.27 10.92
CA ARG A 296 -18.94 9.75 9.65
C ARG A 296 -17.42 9.62 9.66
N TRP A 297 -16.84 9.49 8.46
CA TRP A 297 -15.39 9.56 8.27
C TRP A 297 -14.82 10.84 8.85
N ASP A 298 -13.79 10.72 9.68
CA ASP A 298 -13.07 11.84 10.30
C ASP A 298 -11.54 11.70 10.14
N GLY A 299 -11.11 11.05 9.05
CA GLY A 299 -9.70 10.77 8.77
C GLY A 299 -9.27 9.36 9.16
N CYS A 300 -7.97 9.19 9.39
CA CYS A 300 -7.43 7.93 9.87
C CYS A 300 -6.12 8.12 10.66
N THR A 301 -5.80 7.13 11.48
CA THR A 301 -4.49 7.02 12.14
C THR A 301 -3.64 5.97 11.43
N VAL A 302 -2.38 6.31 11.16
CA VAL A 302 -1.36 5.39 10.62
C VAL A 302 -0.41 5.04 11.76
N THR A 303 -0.61 3.89 12.39
CA THR A 303 0.12 3.48 13.58
C THR A 303 1.19 2.46 13.25
N LYS A 304 2.43 2.71 13.69
CA LYS A 304 3.53 1.74 13.61
C LYS A 304 3.27 0.54 14.51
N LEU A 305 3.36 -0.67 13.96
CA LEU A 305 3.16 -1.92 14.70
C LEU A 305 4.48 -2.60 15.07
N ALA A 306 5.37 -2.71 14.10
CA ALA A 306 6.64 -3.40 14.27
C ALA A 306 7.72 -2.80 13.37
N ARG A 307 8.97 -2.92 13.78
CA ARG A 307 10.15 -2.67 12.95
C ARG A 307 11.09 -3.84 13.15
N ALA A 308 11.71 -4.31 12.08
CA ALA A 308 12.77 -5.30 12.19
C ALA A 308 13.75 -5.21 11.01
N ASP A 309 14.82 -6.00 11.07
CA ASP A 309 15.91 -6.06 10.11
C ASP A 309 16.07 -7.50 9.61
N CYS A 310 15.83 -7.74 8.32
CA CYS A 310 15.94 -9.04 7.67
C CYS A 310 17.37 -9.57 7.59
N ALA A 311 18.40 -8.78 7.92
CA ALA A 311 19.76 -9.27 8.11
C ALA A 311 19.90 -10.13 9.39
N ASP A 312 18.87 -10.18 10.24
CA ASP A 312 18.74 -11.10 11.37
C ASP A 312 17.68 -12.16 11.09
N ALA A 313 18.03 -13.45 11.26
CA ALA A 313 17.15 -14.56 10.92
C ALA A 313 15.87 -14.63 11.79
N CYS A 314 15.94 -14.22 13.06
CA CYS A 314 14.77 -14.17 13.94
C CYS A 314 13.82 -13.05 13.49
N GLN A 315 14.37 -11.91 13.08
CA GLN A 315 13.60 -10.77 12.59
C GLN A 315 13.02 -11.02 11.19
N ALA A 316 13.73 -11.73 10.31
CA ALA A 316 13.18 -12.24 9.05
C ALA A 316 12.00 -13.21 9.29
N ALA A 317 12.11 -14.08 10.30
CA ALA A 317 11.00 -14.97 10.69
C ALA A 317 9.78 -14.16 11.16
N ARG A 318 10.00 -13.07 11.92
CA ARG A 318 8.92 -12.17 12.35
C ARG A 318 8.24 -11.47 11.18
N LEU A 319 8.98 -11.07 10.13
CA LEU A 319 8.37 -10.52 8.92
C LEU A 319 7.45 -11.55 8.25
N ALA A 320 7.91 -12.78 8.11
CA ALA A 320 7.12 -13.87 7.54
C ALA A 320 5.83 -14.10 8.35
N ASP A 321 5.91 -14.12 9.68
CA ASP A 321 4.74 -14.24 10.55
C ASP A 321 3.75 -13.06 10.37
N TRP A 322 4.26 -11.81 10.27
CA TRP A 322 3.42 -10.64 10.01
C TRP A 322 2.71 -10.69 8.65
N ILE A 323 3.43 -11.03 7.59
CA ILE A 323 2.87 -11.12 6.24
C ILE A 323 1.80 -12.21 6.19
N ASN A 324 2.09 -13.39 6.76
CA ASN A 324 1.13 -14.48 6.79
C ASN A 324 -0.12 -14.14 7.61
N GLU A 325 0.01 -13.49 8.78
CA GLU A 325 -1.16 -13.10 9.56
C GLU A 325 -1.96 -11.97 8.90
N ILE A 326 -1.33 -11.05 8.17
CA ILE A 326 -2.04 -10.05 7.35
C ILE A 326 -2.81 -10.74 6.23
N HIS A 327 -2.23 -11.74 5.55
CA HIS A 327 -2.93 -12.53 4.54
C HIS A 327 -4.06 -13.36 5.13
N ARG A 328 -3.84 -14.00 6.28
CA ARG A 328 -4.88 -14.73 7.03
C ARG A 328 -6.06 -13.81 7.31
N TRP A 329 -5.84 -12.66 7.95
CA TRP A 329 -6.89 -11.67 8.20
C TRP A 329 -7.53 -11.15 6.91
N GLY A 330 -6.72 -10.87 5.87
CA GLY A 330 -7.19 -10.41 4.57
C GLY A 330 -8.21 -11.37 3.95
N LEU A 331 -7.96 -12.68 4.07
CA LEU A 331 -8.79 -13.72 3.45
C LEU A 331 -9.89 -14.27 4.37
N SER A 332 -9.70 -14.27 5.70
CA SER A 332 -10.67 -14.84 6.65
C SER A 332 -11.59 -13.81 7.29
N GLU A 333 -11.21 -12.54 7.34
CA GLU A 333 -11.98 -11.48 8.00
C GLU A 333 -12.34 -10.35 7.02
N HIS A 334 -11.34 -9.71 6.42
CA HIS A 334 -11.54 -8.58 5.51
C HIS A 334 -12.32 -8.97 4.25
N GLY A 335 -11.97 -10.10 3.63
CA GLY A 335 -12.68 -10.68 2.49
C GLY A 335 -14.18 -10.86 2.75
N PRO A 336 -14.56 -11.73 3.71
CA PRO A 336 -15.96 -11.92 4.09
C PRO A 336 -16.66 -10.62 4.51
N SER A 337 -15.97 -9.71 5.21
CA SER A 337 -16.50 -8.40 5.59
C SER A 337 -16.87 -7.56 4.36
N CYS A 338 -15.98 -7.47 3.36
CA CYS A 338 -16.28 -6.78 2.11
C CYS A 338 -17.44 -7.45 1.34
N GLY A 339 -17.45 -8.78 1.30
CA GLY A 339 -18.51 -9.56 0.67
C GLY A 339 -19.89 -9.25 1.26
N ARG A 340 -20.02 -9.27 2.60
CA ARG A 340 -21.27 -8.91 3.28
C ARG A 340 -21.73 -7.49 2.98
N ASP A 341 -20.81 -6.53 2.94
CA ASP A 341 -21.15 -5.14 2.65
C ASP A 341 -21.66 -4.98 1.21
N ILE A 342 -21.01 -5.62 0.23
CA ILE A 342 -21.44 -5.64 -1.17
C ILE A 342 -22.82 -6.31 -1.30
N GLU A 343 -23.00 -7.46 -0.65
CA GLU A 343 -24.28 -8.18 -0.64
C GLU A 343 -25.40 -7.33 -0.01
N ALA A 344 -25.14 -6.59 1.06
CA ALA A 344 -26.14 -5.69 1.65
C ALA A 344 -26.61 -4.60 0.67
N ILE A 345 -25.67 -3.98 -0.06
CA ILE A 345 -25.98 -2.93 -1.06
C ILE A 345 -26.76 -3.51 -2.24
N LEU A 346 -26.29 -4.63 -2.79
CA LEU A 346 -26.94 -5.31 -3.90
C LEU A 346 -28.36 -5.78 -3.52
N GLY A 347 -28.53 -6.31 -2.31
CA GLY A 347 -29.81 -6.79 -1.80
C GLY A 347 -30.83 -5.67 -1.64
N ALA A 348 -30.41 -4.51 -1.13
CA ALA A 348 -31.25 -3.31 -1.06
C ALA A 348 -31.65 -2.78 -2.44
N SER A 349 -30.83 -3.06 -3.47
CA SER A 349 -31.09 -2.72 -4.87
C SER A 349 -31.94 -3.76 -5.60
N GLY A 350 -32.44 -4.79 -4.90
CA GLY A 350 -33.29 -5.85 -5.47
C GLY A 350 -32.53 -6.94 -6.25
N VAL A 351 -31.19 -6.96 -6.19
CA VAL A 351 -30.39 -8.05 -6.77
C VAL A 351 -30.59 -9.30 -5.94
N ARG A 352 -30.89 -10.43 -6.60
CA ARG A 352 -31.12 -11.71 -5.91
C ARG A 352 -29.79 -12.32 -5.48
N ILE A 353 -29.58 -12.40 -4.17
CA ILE A 353 -28.36 -12.99 -3.55
C ILE A 353 -28.67 -14.38 -2.97
N SER A 354 -29.89 -14.89 -3.11
CA SER A 354 -30.43 -15.98 -2.29
C SER A 354 -29.96 -17.40 -2.64
N ASP A 355 -29.19 -17.62 -3.70
CA ASP A 355 -28.80 -18.99 -4.11
C ASP A 355 -27.46 -19.42 -3.43
N VAL A 356 -27.21 -18.93 -2.22
CA VAL A 356 -25.84 -18.75 -1.67
C VAL A 356 -25.52 -19.56 -0.40
N TYR A 357 -26.46 -20.29 0.18
CA TYR A 357 -26.22 -21.13 1.38
C TYR A 357 -26.87 -22.53 1.32
N SER A 358 -26.87 -23.18 0.16
CA SER A 358 -27.18 -24.61 0.06
C SER A 358 -25.93 -25.45 -0.21
#